data_AF-A0A436GUJ5-F1
#
_entry.id   AF-A0A436GUJ5-F1
#
_cell.length_a   1.000
_cell.length_b   1.000
_cell.length_c   1.000
_cell.angle_alpha   90.00
_cell.angle_beta   90.00
_cell.angle_gamma   90.00
#
_symmetry.space_group_name_H-M   'P 1'
#
loop_
_entity.id
_entity.type
_entity.pdbx_description
1 polymer ?
#
loop_
_entity_poly.entity_id
_entity_poly.type
_entity_poly.pdbx_seq_one_letter_code
_entity_poly.pdbx_strand_id
1 'polypeptide(L)'
;MCNNCDYTIHGRQHHFGWDNSFVPAERVAPGSTIEFQCLDSSGGQLQADSTVADVARLDFATVNPVTGPIFVEGAEPGDALKVTIEMFKPSGFGWTANIPGFGLLADDFKEPALNIWKYDAVSLEPALFGKNARVPLKAFAGTIGNALAEKGHHSVVPPRRVGGNLDIRDLAAGTTLY
;
A
#
# COMPACT_ATOMS: atom_id res chain seq x y z
N MET A 1 -8.77 -17.06 13.78
CA MET A 1 -7.65 -16.34 13.15
C MET A 1 -6.65 -17.39 12.74
N CYS A 2 -6.36 -17.53 11.45
CA CYS A 2 -5.39 -18.52 10.99
C CYS A 2 -3.99 -18.03 11.35
N ASN A 3 -3.28 -18.76 12.22
CA ASN A 3 -1.91 -18.41 12.62
C ASN A 3 -0.85 -18.85 11.60
N ASN A 4 -1.24 -19.57 10.54
CA ASN A 4 -0.35 -20.06 9.49
C ASN A 4 -0.90 -19.61 8.12
N CYS A 5 -0.29 -18.59 7.53
CA CYS A 5 -0.47 -18.34 6.10
C CYS A 5 0.23 -19.47 5.32
N ASP A 6 -0.29 -19.81 4.15
CA ASP A 6 0.36 -20.78 3.26
C ASP A 6 1.68 -20.21 2.74
N TYR A 7 1.73 -18.88 2.54
CA TYR A 7 2.89 -18.17 2.00
C TYR A 7 3.12 -16.83 2.71
N THR A 8 4.38 -16.38 2.70
CA THR A 8 4.77 -15.03 3.09
C THR A 8 5.55 -14.40 1.95
N ILE A 9 5.08 -13.24 1.47
CA ILE A 9 5.73 -12.47 0.41
C ILE A 9 6.42 -11.29 1.07
N HIS A 10 7.75 -11.29 0.99
CA HIS A 10 8.57 -10.30 1.68
C HIS A 10 8.63 -9.00 0.91
N GLY A 11 8.81 -7.88 1.62
CA GLY A 11 8.86 -6.55 1.00
C GLY A 11 9.97 -6.35 -0.02
N ARG A 12 10.98 -7.22 -0.10
CA ARG A 12 11.97 -7.23 -1.19
C ARG A 12 11.43 -7.73 -2.53
N GLN A 13 10.31 -8.45 -2.52
CA GLN A 13 9.58 -8.93 -3.69
C GLN A 13 8.52 -7.88 -4.05
N HIS A 14 8.97 -6.67 -4.34
CA HIS A 14 8.11 -5.57 -4.77
C HIS A 14 8.50 -5.10 -6.17
N HIS A 15 7.57 -4.39 -6.78
CA HIS A 15 7.78 -3.70 -8.03
C HIS A 15 7.20 -2.29 -7.94
N PHE A 16 7.72 -1.41 -8.80
CA PHE A 16 7.10 -0.12 -9.09
C PHE A 16 6.30 -0.32 -10.38
N GLY A 17 5.06 0.16 -10.45
CA GLY A 17 4.20 0.03 -11.62
C GLY A 17 3.53 -1.34 -11.78
N TRP A 18 2.65 -1.45 -12.78
CA TRP A 18 1.93 -2.65 -13.17
C TRP A 18 2.47 -3.13 -14.52
N ASP A 19 2.94 -4.37 -14.58
CA ASP A 19 3.43 -4.98 -15.82
C ASP A 19 3.09 -6.48 -15.81
N ASN A 20 2.47 -6.97 -16.89
CA ASN A 20 2.08 -8.37 -17.01
C ASN A 20 3.23 -9.32 -17.37
N SER A 21 4.43 -8.79 -17.59
CA SER A 21 5.65 -9.56 -17.81
C SER A 21 6.45 -9.82 -16.54
N PHE A 22 6.07 -9.21 -15.41
CA PHE A 22 6.74 -9.45 -14.13
C PHE A 22 6.65 -10.93 -13.72
N VAL A 23 7.79 -11.48 -13.33
CA VAL A 23 7.88 -12.84 -12.80
C VAL A 23 7.11 -12.89 -11.48
N PRO A 24 6.16 -13.84 -11.31
CA PRO A 24 5.45 -13.99 -10.06
C PRO A 24 6.41 -14.22 -8.89
N ALA A 25 6.16 -13.51 -7.79
CA ALA A 25 6.84 -13.75 -6.53
C ALA A 25 6.48 -15.12 -5.95
N GLU A 26 5.25 -15.60 -6.23
CA GLU A 26 4.75 -16.92 -5.88
C GLU A 26 3.60 -17.34 -6.82
N ARG A 27 3.40 -18.65 -6.97
CA ARG A 27 2.25 -19.25 -7.65
C ARG A 27 1.39 -19.99 -6.63
N VAL A 28 0.10 -19.68 -6.57
CA VAL A 28 -0.81 -20.18 -5.53
C VAL A 28 -2.07 -20.78 -6.12
N ALA A 29 -2.65 -21.75 -5.42
CA ALA A 29 -3.98 -22.24 -5.75
C ALA A 29 -5.06 -21.27 -5.23
N PRO A 30 -6.25 -21.22 -5.87
CA PRO A 30 -7.40 -20.53 -5.29
C PRO A 30 -7.70 -21.01 -3.86
N GLY A 31 -7.94 -20.07 -2.95
CA GLY A 31 -8.19 -20.36 -1.52
C GLY A 31 -6.96 -20.30 -0.63
N SER A 32 -5.75 -20.10 -1.18
CA SER A 32 -4.55 -19.88 -0.38
C SER A 32 -4.60 -18.59 0.44
N THR A 33 -4.01 -18.62 1.64
CA THR A 33 -3.82 -17.46 2.52
C THR A 33 -2.38 -16.96 2.42
N ILE A 34 -2.21 -15.66 2.18
CA ILE A 34 -0.89 -15.05 1.94
C ILE A 34 -0.66 -13.89 2.91
N GLU A 35 0.48 -13.90 3.60
CA GLU A 35 0.97 -12.72 4.33
C GLU A 35 1.82 -11.86 3.40
N PHE A 36 1.46 -10.58 3.26
CA PHE A 36 2.28 -9.60 2.56
C PHE A 36 3.01 -8.71 3.55
N GLN A 37 4.34 -8.68 3.47
CA GLN A 37 5.16 -7.69 4.16
C GLN A 37 5.39 -6.53 3.20
N CYS A 38 4.61 -5.46 3.34
CA CYS A 38 4.67 -4.31 2.43
C CYS A 38 5.67 -3.26 2.92
N LEU A 39 6.33 -2.60 1.96
CA LEU A 39 6.98 -1.31 2.21
C LEU A 39 5.90 -0.21 2.26
N ASP A 40 6.16 0.89 2.97
CA ASP A 40 5.26 2.04 2.94
C ASP A 40 5.32 2.77 1.58
N SER A 41 4.38 3.69 1.35
CA SER A 41 4.22 4.41 0.08
C SER A 41 5.44 5.26 -0.33
N SER A 42 6.36 5.57 0.57
CA SER A 42 7.62 6.25 0.23
C SER A 42 8.67 5.28 -0.33
N GLY A 43 8.43 3.97 -0.31
CA GLY A 43 9.45 2.98 -0.63
C GLY A 43 10.57 2.88 0.41
N GLY A 44 10.27 3.27 1.66
CA GLY A 44 11.26 3.35 2.74
C GLY A 44 12.15 4.60 2.71
N GLN A 45 11.82 5.59 1.87
CA GLN A 45 12.54 6.85 1.82
C GLN A 45 12.27 7.75 3.04
N LEU A 46 11.12 7.58 3.70
CA LEU A 46 10.76 8.29 4.93
C LEU A 46 10.76 7.33 6.12
N GLN A 47 11.34 7.79 7.22
CA GLN A 47 11.60 7.04 8.45
C GLN A 47 11.11 7.80 9.69
N ALA A 48 11.17 7.17 10.85
CA ALA A 48 10.67 7.71 12.12
C ALA A 48 11.40 8.98 12.62
N ASP A 49 12.56 9.28 12.05
CA ASP A 49 13.41 10.45 12.29
C ASP A 49 13.46 11.41 11.09
N SER A 50 12.69 11.15 10.01
CA SER A 50 12.61 12.04 8.87
C SER A 50 12.05 13.40 9.24
N THR A 51 12.54 14.40 8.50
CA THR A 51 12.21 15.81 8.63
C THR A 51 11.51 16.30 7.37
N VAL A 52 10.95 17.51 7.42
CA VAL A 52 10.35 18.15 6.24
C VAL A 52 11.32 18.27 5.06
N ALA A 53 12.64 18.32 5.31
CA ALA A 53 13.65 18.36 4.26
C ALA A 53 13.76 17.04 3.47
N ASP A 54 13.37 15.92 4.07
CA ASP A 54 13.34 14.61 3.41
C ASP A 54 12.19 14.51 2.39
N VAL A 55 11.08 15.21 2.64
CA VAL A 55 9.93 15.25 1.71
C VAL A 55 10.34 15.82 0.36
N ALA A 56 11.17 16.87 0.35
CA ALA A 56 11.68 17.48 -0.87
C ALA A 56 12.69 16.60 -1.63
N ARG A 57 13.20 15.53 -1.00
CA ARG A 57 14.15 14.58 -1.59
C ARG A 57 13.50 13.28 -2.07
N LEU A 58 12.18 13.14 -1.94
CA LEU A 58 11.46 11.97 -2.41
C LEU A 58 11.71 11.75 -3.90
N ASP A 59 12.23 10.58 -4.24
CA ASP A 59 12.30 10.08 -5.59
C ASP A 59 10.96 9.44 -5.97
N PHE A 60 10.19 10.16 -6.79
CA PHE A 60 8.90 9.72 -7.30
C PHE A 60 8.97 8.53 -8.27
N ALA A 61 10.16 8.16 -8.76
CA ALA A 61 10.31 6.92 -9.53
C ALA A 61 10.22 5.66 -8.64
N THR A 62 10.41 5.81 -7.34
CA THR A 62 10.48 4.72 -6.35
C THR A 62 9.47 4.88 -5.21
N VAL A 63 8.41 5.66 -5.41
CA VAL A 63 7.24 5.70 -4.51
C VAL A 63 6.19 4.64 -4.90
N ASN A 64 5.32 4.30 -3.95
CA ASN A 64 4.25 3.32 -4.08
C ASN A 64 4.70 1.95 -4.60
N PRO A 65 5.72 1.32 -3.99
CA PRO A 65 6.03 -0.07 -4.30
C PRO A 65 4.83 -0.97 -3.99
N VAL A 66 4.63 -1.99 -4.82
CA VAL A 66 3.60 -3.01 -4.64
C VAL A 66 4.27 -4.36 -4.46
N THR A 67 3.95 -5.06 -3.37
CA THR A 67 4.49 -6.39 -3.07
C THR A 67 3.76 -7.46 -3.91
N GLY A 68 4.53 -8.32 -4.61
CA GLY A 68 4.01 -9.30 -5.56
C GLY A 68 4.85 -9.34 -6.85
N PRO A 69 4.26 -9.70 -8.00
CA PRO A 69 2.88 -10.14 -8.19
C PRO A 69 2.66 -11.60 -7.77
N ILE A 70 1.40 -12.00 -7.57
CA ILE A 70 1.01 -13.39 -7.30
C ILE A 70 0.32 -13.96 -8.52
N PHE A 71 0.74 -15.16 -8.93
CA PHE A 71 0.06 -15.92 -9.95
C PHE A 71 -0.97 -16.84 -9.31
N VAL A 72 -2.25 -16.67 -9.64
CA VAL A 72 -3.32 -17.54 -9.14
C VAL A 72 -3.59 -18.61 -10.20
N GLU A 73 -3.37 -19.87 -9.84
CA GLU A 73 -3.55 -21.00 -10.76
C GLU A 73 -4.99 -21.10 -11.27
N GLY A 74 -5.12 -21.25 -12.59
CA GLY A 74 -6.42 -21.37 -13.27
C GLY A 74 -7.19 -20.07 -13.47
N ALA A 75 -6.69 -18.91 -13.00
CA ALA A 75 -7.32 -17.63 -13.30
C ALA A 75 -7.03 -17.19 -14.74
N GLU A 76 -8.06 -16.86 -15.51
CA GLU A 76 -7.97 -16.46 -16.92
C GLU A 76 -8.55 -15.05 -17.17
N PRO A 77 -8.17 -14.37 -18.27
CA PRO A 77 -8.79 -13.12 -18.65
C PRO A 77 -10.31 -13.24 -18.82
N GLY A 78 -11.07 -12.51 -18.01
CA GLY A 78 -12.53 -12.58 -17.93
C GLY A 78 -13.04 -13.04 -16.57
N ASP A 79 -12.19 -13.69 -15.78
CA ASP A 79 -12.50 -14.05 -14.39
C ASP A 79 -12.37 -12.85 -13.44
N ALA A 80 -12.89 -13.05 -12.22
CA ALA A 80 -12.68 -12.14 -11.09
C ALA A 80 -11.90 -12.86 -9.98
N LEU A 81 -10.96 -12.16 -9.36
CA LEU A 81 -10.29 -12.64 -8.16
C LEU A 81 -11.05 -12.16 -6.93
N LYS A 82 -11.53 -13.10 -6.13
CA LYS A 82 -12.12 -12.80 -4.82
C LYS A 82 -11.02 -12.74 -3.77
N VAL A 83 -10.68 -11.55 -3.28
CA VAL A 83 -9.64 -11.35 -2.27
C VAL A 83 -10.27 -10.88 -0.95
N THR A 84 -10.17 -11.70 0.09
CA THR A 84 -10.58 -11.31 1.45
C THR A 84 -9.38 -10.76 2.22
N ILE A 85 -9.50 -9.55 2.76
CA ILE A 85 -8.49 -8.96 3.63
C ILE A 85 -8.76 -9.45 5.06
N GLU A 86 -7.94 -10.36 5.58
CA GLU A 86 -8.21 -10.94 6.91
C GLU A 86 -7.75 -10.05 8.06
N MET A 87 -6.56 -9.46 7.95
CA MET A 87 -5.88 -8.79 9.06
C MET A 87 -4.81 -7.82 8.54
N PHE A 88 -4.51 -6.80 9.34
CA PHE A 88 -3.33 -5.96 9.20
C PHE A 88 -2.45 -6.08 10.44
N LYS A 89 -1.13 -5.99 10.25
CA LYS A 89 -0.13 -5.85 11.32
C LYS A 89 0.67 -4.56 11.09
N PRO A 90 0.18 -3.39 11.56
CA PRO A 90 0.88 -2.13 11.36
C PRO A 90 2.24 -2.10 12.06
N SER A 91 3.16 -1.27 11.58
CA SER A 91 4.53 -1.16 12.11
C SER A 91 4.63 -0.36 13.42
N GLY A 92 3.60 0.42 13.77
CA GLY A 92 3.63 1.39 14.88
C GLY A 92 4.18 2.77 14.49
N PHE A 93 4.48 2.95 13.20
CA PHE A 93 4.93 4.19 12.60
C PHE A 93 4.19 4.47 11.31
N GLY A 94 4.00 5.76 10.99
CA GLY A 94 3.52 6.20 9.69
C GLY A 94 3.89 7.65 9.44
N TRP A 95 3.58 8.15 8.25
CA TRP A 95 3.83 9.55 7.89
C TRP A 95 2.66 10.13 7.11
N THR A 96 2.52 11.44 7.18
CA THR A 96 1.64 12.23 6.30
C THR A 96 2.42 13.44 5.87
N ALA A 97 2.47 13.71 4.56
CA ALA A 97 3.20 14.83 4.02
C ALA A 97 2.30 15.71 3.15
N ASN A 98 2.53 17.03 3.22
CA ASN A 98 2.18 17.92 2.13
C ASN A 98 3.39 17.94 1.18
N ILE A 99 3.19 17.46 -0.04
CA ILE A 99 4.24 17.41 -1.06
C ILE A 99 3.97 18.52 -2.09
N PRO A 100 4.86 19.51 -2.23
CA PRO A 100 4.65 20.62 -3.16
C PRO A 100 4.35 20.16 -4.59
N GLY A 101 3.29 20.72 -5.20
CA GLY A 101 2.87 20.37 -6.55
C GLY A 101 2.07 19.06 -6.68
N PHE A 102 1.75 18.39 -5.56
CA PHE A 102 1.00 17.13 -5.57
C PHE A 102 -0.27 17.20 -4.69
N GLY A 103 -1.36 16.64 -5.21
CA GLY A 103 -2.64 16.57 -4.52
C GLY A 103 -3.61 17.70 -4.86
N LEU A 104 -4.82 17.61 -4.29
CA LEU A 104 -5.96 18.48 -4.64
C LEU A 104 -5.70 19.97 -4.37
N LEU A 105 -4.98 20.28 -3.29
CA LEU A 105 -4.77 21.66 -2.80
C LEU A 105 -3.33 22.15 -3.03
N ALA A 106 -2.63 21.59 -4.04
CA ALA A 106 -1.24 21.91 -4.30
C ALA A 106 -0.98 23.41 -4.58
N ASP A 107 -1.96 24.10 -5.16
CA ASP A 107 -1.87 25.54 -5.46
C ASP A 107 -2.02 26.41 -4.20
N ASP A 108 -2.74 25.93 -3.18
CA ASP A 108 -2.97 26.64 -1.92
C ASP A 108 -1.85 26.34 -0.89
N PHE A 109 -1.33 25.12 -0.87
CA PHE A 109 -0.32 24.65 0.09
C PHE A 109 1.00 24.33 -0.61
N LYS A 110 1.76 25.38 -0.93
CA LYS A 110 3.02 25.28 -1.68
C LYS A 110 4.21 24.84 -0.85
N GLU A 111 4.17 25.05 0.47
CA GLU A 111 5.26 24.71 1.38
C GLU A 111 5.17 23.24 1.81
N PRO A 112 6.29 22.51 1.84
CA PRO A 112 6.28 21.13 2.31
C PRO A 112 5.91 21.07 3.80
N ALA A 113 5.22 20.02 4.19
CA ALA A 113 4.93 19.72 5.59
C ALA A 113 5.06 18.22 5.84
N LEU A 114 5.44 17.83 7.05
CA LEU A 114 5.56 16.43 7.44
C LEU A 114 5.03 16.25 8.85
N ASN A 115 4.15 15.26 9.02
CA ASN A 115 3.77 14.74 10.33
C ASN A 115 4.22 13.27 10.42
N ILE A 116 5.07 12.99 11.41
CA ILE A 116 5.47 11.64 11.78
C ILE A 116 4.51 11.10 12.83
N TRP A 117 3.86 9.98 12.52
CA TRP A 117 2.96 9.27 13.42
C TRP A 117 3.73 8.20 14.19
N LYS A 118 3.53 8.18 15.51
CA LYS A 118 3.98 7.09 16.40
C LYS A 118 2.77 6.60 17.18
N TYR A 119 2.53 5.30 17.14
CA TYR A 119 1.38 4.69 17.79
C TYR A 119 1.69 3.25 18.20
N ASP A 120 0.94 2.74 19.17
CA ASP A 120 1.04 1.36 19.60
C ASP A 120 0.34 0.46 18.57
N ALA A 121 1.10 -0.42 17.93
CA ALA A 121 0.63 -1.26 16.83
C ALA A 121 -0.35 -2.37 17.25
N VAL A 122 -0.46 -2.65 18.56
CA VAL A 122 -1.30 -3.72 19.09
C VAL A 122 -2.66 -3.18 19.50
N SER A 123 -2.66 -2.13 20.34
CA SER A 123 -3.87 -1.50 20.85
C SER A 123 -4.57 -0.61 19.81
N LEU A 124 -3.80 -0.03 18.87
CA LEU A 124 -4.30 0.91 17.86
C LEU A 124 -5.15 2.07 18.43
N GLU A 125 -4.82 2.49 19.65
CA GLU A 125 -5.44 3.66 20.28
C GLU A 125 -5.24 4.92 19.42
N PRO A 126 -6.17 5.90 19.49
CA PRO A 126 -6.06 7.12 18.71
C PRO A 126 -4.69 7.82 18.83
N ALA A 127 -4.01 7.97 17.69
CA ALA A 127 -2.66 8.50 17.61
C ALA A 127 -2.65 10.03 17.75
N LEU A 128 -1.62 10.57 18.42
CA LEU A 128 -1.48 12.00 18.61
C LEU A 128 -1.19 12.70 17.26
N PHE A 129 -1.94 13.76 16.98
CA PHE A 129 -1.71 14.68 15.87
C PHE A 129 -1.40 16.09 16.42
N GLY A 130 -0.18 16.57 16.17
CA GLY A 130 0.31 17.80 16.76
C GLY A 130 0.30 17.74 18.29
N LYS A 131 -0.19 18.80 18.94
CA LYS A 131 -0.19 18.92 20.41
C LYS A 131 -1.52 18.57 21.08
N ASN A 132 -2.62 18.66 20.33
CA ASN A 132 -3.95 18.78 20.93
C ASN A 132 -4.99 17.79 20.38
N ALA A 133 -4.70 17.08 19.29
CA ALA A 133 -5.67 16.21 18.63
C ALA A 133 -5.22 14.75 18.70
N ARG A 134 -6.19 13.84 18.70
CA ARG A 134 -5.95 12.41 18.51
C ARG A 134 -6.81 11.90 17.37
N VAL A 135 -6.23 11.08 16.50
CA VAL A 135 -6.88 10.55 15.30
C VAL A 135 -7.09 9.05 15.47
N PRO A 136 -8.33 8.54 15.38
CA PRO A 136 -8.61 7.11 15.41
C PRO A 136 -7.88 6.38 14.29
N LEU A 137 -7.31 5.22 14.60
CA LEU A 137 -6.57 4.40 13.63
C LEU A 137 -7.48 3.35 13.02
N LYS A 138 -7.51 3.29 11.69
CA LYS A 138 -8.18 2.23 10.91
C LYS A 138 -7.27 1.87 9.74
N ALA A 139 -6.60 0.72 9.84
CA ALA A 139 -5.76 0.22 8.76
C ALA A 139 -6.61 -0.21 7.56
N PHE A 140 -6.12 0.10 6.36
CA PHE A 140 -6.72 -0.31 5.10
C PHE A 140 -5.62 -0.42 4.02
N ALA A 141 -5.89 -1.16 2.95
CA ALA A 141 -5.01 -1.27 1.80
C ALA A 141 -5.27 -0.12 0.81
N GLY A 142 -4.28 0.76 0.60
CA GLY A 142 -4.38 1.85 -0.38
C GLY A 142 -4.24 1.36 -1.83
N THR A 143 -3.27 0.46 -2.06
CA THR A 143 -2.99 -0.11 -3.39
C THR A 143 -3.18 -1.63 -3.39
N ILE A 144 -4.08 -2.11 -4.26
CA ILE A 144 -4.33 -3.54 -4.51
C ILE A 144 -4.96 -3.68 -5.91
N GLY A 145 -4.52 -4.66 -6.70
CA GLY A 145 -5.06 -4.86 -8.04
C GLY A 145 -4.37 -5.96 -8.83
N ASN A 146 -4.88 -6.19 -10.04
CA ASN A 146 -4.38 -7.16 -11.00
C ASN A 146 -3.49 -6.50 -12.05
N ALA A 147 -2.59 -7.28 -12.66
CA ALA A 147 -1.82 -6.83 -13.82
C ALA A 147 -2.77 -6.47 -15.00
N LEU A 148 -2.36 -5.49 -15.81
CA LEU A 148 -3.13 -5.11 -17.00
C LEU A 148 -2.96 -6.13 -18.12
N ALA A 149 -4.00 -6.30 -18.95
CA ALA A 149 -3.86 -7.06 -20.21
C ALA A 149 -2.93 -6.36 -21.22
N GLU A 150 -2.84 -5.03 -21.14
CA GLU A 150 -1.93 -4.24 -21.96
C GLU A 150 -0.48 -4.49 -21.54
N LYS A 151 0.39 -4.77 -22.51
CA LYS A 151 1.81 -5.04 -22.27
C LYS A 151 2.54 -3.78 -21.81
N GLY A 152 3.69 -4.01 -21.16
CA GLY A 152 4.60 -2.97 -20.73
C GLY A 152 4.25 -2.40 -19.36
N HIS A 153 5.06 -1.43 -18.95
CA HIS A 153 5.03 -0.88 -17.62
C HIS A 153 4.03 0.27 -17.51
N HIS A 154 3.10 0.15 -16.57
CA HIS A 154 2.07 1.15 -16.29
C HIS A 154 2.25 1.74 -14.90
N SER A 155 2.11 3.06 -14.75
CA SER A 155 2.20 3.70 -13.43
C SER A 155 1.16 3.15 -12.43
N VAL A 156 1.56 3.05 -11.16
CA VAL A 156 0.70 2.66 -10.01
C VAL A 156 -0.40 3.69 -9.76
N VAL A 157 -0.08 4.96 -9.99
CA VAL A 157 -0.99 6.11 -9.91
C VAL A 157 -1.31 6.57 -11.32
N PRO A 158 -2.59 6.76 -11.71
CA PRO A 158 -3.81 6.70 -10.92
C PRO A 158 -4.38 5.27 -10.73
N PRO A 159 -5.47 5.09 -9.94
CA PRO A 159 -6.24 3.84 -9.96
C PRO A 159 -6.77 3.52 -11.36
N ARG A 160 -7.04 2.23 -11.59
CA ARG A 160 -7.44 1.65 -12.88
C ARG A 160 -8.63 0.72 -12.71
N ARG A 161 -9.19 0.25 -13.83
CA ARG A 161 -10.28 -0.74 -13.83
C ARG A 161 -9.92 -2.10 -13.18
N VAL A 162 -8.62 -2.37 -13.03
CA VAL A 162 -8.07 -3.60 -12.45
C VAL A 162 -7.68 -3.45 -10.97
N GLY A 163 -8.14 -2.37 -10.31
CA GLY A 163 -7.65 -1.96 -9.00
C GLY A 163 -6.56 -0.90 -9.12
N GLY A 164 -5.46 -1.02 -8.38
CA GLY A 164 -4.38 -0.03 -8.37
C GLY A 164 -4.41 0.81 -7.10
N ASN A 165 -3.94 2.06 -7.19
CA ASN A 165 -3.95 3.01 -6.08
C ASN A 165 -5.36 3.55 -5.79
N LEU A 166 -6.21 2.71 -5.20
CA LEU A 166 -7.64 2.95 -4.99
C LEU A 166 -7.92 3.91 -3.83
N ASP A 167 -7.12 3.83 -2.76
CA ASP A 167 -7.26 4.64 -1.54
C ASP A 167 -8.68 4.65 -0.93
N ILE A 168 -9.37 3.51 -0.99
CA ILE A 168 -10.70 3.31 -0.40
C ILE A 168 -10.55 2.88 1.07
N ARG A 169 -10.95 3.75 2.00
CA ARG A 169 -10.85 3.54 3.47
C ARG A 169 -11.56 2.29 4.01
N ASP A 170 -12.42 1.68 3.20
CA ASP A 170 -13.19 0.49 3.54
C ASP A 170 -12.56 -0.81 3.06
N LEU A 171 -11.40 -0.76 2.36
CA LEU A 171 -10.53 -1.92 2.10
C LEU A 171 -9.76 -2.32 3.37
N ALA A 172 -10.51 -2.55 4.44
CA ALA A 172 -10.04 -2.91 5.77
C ALA A 172 -10.24 -4.42 6.04
N ALA A 173 -9.80 -4.88 7.22
CA ALA A 173 -9.97 -6.27 7.63
C ALA A 173 -11.46 -6.67 7.63
N GLY A 174 -11.76 -7.85 7.11
CA GLY A 174 -13.11 -8.37 6.89
C GLY A 174 -13.71 -8.04 5.51
N THR A 175 -13.10 -7.12 4.75
CA THR A 175 -13.59 -6.76 3.41
C THR A 175 -13.20 -7.82 2.39
N THR A 176 -14.12 -8.16 1.49
CA THR A 176 -13.84 -8.90 0.26
C THR A 176 -13.86 -7.95 -0.93
N LEU A 177 -12.75 -7.90 -1.66
CA LEU A 177 -12.61 -7.20 -2.93
C LEU A 177 -12.77 -8.21 -4.08
N TYR A 178 -13.37 -7.76 -5.18
CA TYR A 178 -13.52 -8.48 -6.45
C TYR A 178 -12.93 -7.63 -7.57
#